data_AF-A0A1J4MGA5-F1
#
_entry.id   AF-A0A1J4MGA5-F1
#
_cell.length_a   1.000
_cell.length_b   1.000
_cell.length_c   1.000
_cell.angle_alpha   90.00
_cell.angle_beta   90.00
_cell.angle_gamma   90.00
#
_symmetry.space_group_name_H-M   'P 1'
#
loop_
_entity.id
_entity.type
_entity.pdbx_description
1 polymer ?
#
loop_
_entity_poly.entity_id
_entity_poly.type
_entity_poly.pdbx_seq_one_letter_code
_entity_poly.pdbx_strand_id
1 'polypeptide(L)'
;MEGWLPEWANVENYELKEVYIPQDEKEIGICQYNILTSGNKLEKDHEWLLENRIRYSRRNRYCYFHLDIRFGEIRNPHYWRYIGIIKMYKKVQNLASYFKGRDYLLLYVDSDTMISRFTVRIEDFHEVMKDSFLCISVDDKCEFQHYILNVGVLLMSLKNLETLMFCIQVLALQKIQYLLPYSSEWSRSGLNDQNIVISLLNETGRLDIEKIQSYCLSRKHLFWSGSEDQWVNLNLSKQSKGVVVTPSIFLNHIIRMDYIMKLNRMTSIWLEKAWIIHFSGSNRLEQSFMIQKLCLERSRKFETSQSSHFNECPERIEELMNKNELKKVETLFSINMDSQLDPNNYIGQHYLDWIKNLKQTDLGIKNLSNRYSILIDRIIRLLKLSKTKIFTQTSKRELVGAILQFTENSNKFGSIFEQLYSTGIVSPYKTFLKKVT
;
A
#
# COMPACT_ATOMS: atom_id res chain seq x y z
N MET A 1 25.65 -24.93 4.25
CA MET A 1 24.75 -23.94 4.88
C MET A 1 23.27 -24.21 4.60
N GLU A 2 22.88 -24.77 3.45
CA GLU A 2 21.45 -24.96 3.10
C GLU A 2 20.72 -26.11 3.80
N GLY A 3 21.44 -27.05 4.44
CA GLY A 3 20.83 -28.15 5.21
C GLY A 3 20.05 -27.75 6.46
N TRP A 4 20.05 -26.47 6.83
CA TRP A 4 19.29 -25.90 7.95
C TRP A 4 17.98 -25.24 7.49
N LEU A 5 17.76 -25.12 6.19
CA LEU A 5 16.55 -24.52 5.64
C LEU A 5 15.35 -25.46 5.86
N PRO A 6 14.13 -24.90 6.03
CA PRO A 6 12.91 -25.71 5.96
C PRO A 6 12.82 -26.49 4.65
N GLU A 7 12.27 -27.71 4.68
CA GLU A 7 12.14 -28.56 3.48
C GLU A 7 11.41 -27.87 2.33
N TRP A 8 10.38 -27.07 2.64
CA TRP A 8 9.63 -26.29 1.66
C TRP A 8 10.47 -25.19 0.98
N ALA A 9 11.56 -24.76 1.61
CA ALA A 9 12.46 -23.73 1.12
C ALA A 9 13.63 -24.30 0.30
N ASN A 10 13.58 -25.57 -0.11
CA ASN A 10 14.53 -26.12 -1.06
C ASN A 10 14.48 -25.30 -2.37
N VAL A 11 15.58 -24.63 -2.68
CA VAL A 11 15.75 -23.75 -3.84
C VAL A 11 15.48 -24.47 -5.16
N GLU A 12 15.69 -25.77 -5.24
CA GLU A 12 15.44 -26.60 -6.44
C GLU A 12 13.95 -26.74 -6.78
N ASN A 13 13.06 -26.59 -5.79
CA ASN A 13 11.62 -26.69 -5.97
C ASN A 13 11.02 -25.47 -6.70
N TYR A 14 11.80 -24.40 -6.85
CA TYR A 14 11.36 -23.14 -7.44
C TYR A 14 11.97 -22.95 -8.83
N GLU A 15 11.35 -22.13 -9.66
CA GLU A 15 11.84 -21.77 -10.98
C GLU A 15 11.95 -20.26 -11.08
N LEU A 16 13.07 -19.79 -11.64
CA LEU A 16 13.27 -18.39 -11.97
C LEU A 16 12.89 -18.19 -13.44
N LYS A 17 11.70 -17.66 -13.69
CA LYS A 17 11.19 -17.38 -15.03
C LYS A 17 11.74 -16.06 -15.54
N GLU A 18 12.22 -16.06 -16.78
CA GLU A 18 12.72 -14.88 -17.47
C GLU A 18 11.54 -14.14 -18.11
N VAL A 19 11.08 -13.06 -17.48
CA VAL A 19 9.92 -12.28 -17.95
C VAL A 19 10.35 -11.33 -19.06
N TYR A 20 11.49 -10.67 -18.89
CA TYR A 20 12.09 -9.82 -19.90
C TYR A 20 13.61 -9.80 -19.77
N ILE A 21 14.31 -10.02 -20.88
CA ILE A 21 15.76 -9.86 -20.99
C ILE A 21 16.04 -9.05 -22.27
N PRO A 22 16.80 -7.95 -22.19
CA PRO A 22 17.27 -7.21 -23.36
C PRO A 22 17.98 -8.13 -24.37
N GLN A 23 17.83 -7.88 -25.67
CA GLN A 23 18.34 -8.79 -26.70
C GLN A 23 19.85 -9.04 -26.61
N ASP A 24 20.62 -8.03 -26.23
CA ASP A 24 22.07 -8.06 -26.02
C ASP A 24 22.51 -8.82 -24.78
N GLU A 25 21.61 -9.01 -23.81
CA GLU A 25 21.89 -9.74 -22.56
C GLU A 25 21.33 -11.18 -22.60
N LYS A 26 20.70 -11.60 -23.70
CA LYS A 26 20.09 -12.94 -23.82
C LYS A 26 21.08 -14.09 -23.70
N GLU A 27 22.29 -13.94 -24.25
CA GLU A 27 23.31 -14.98 -24.16
C GLU A 27 23.84 -15.14 -22.73
N ILE A 28 23.92 -14.04 -21.99
CA ILE A 28 24.36 -14.02 -20.59
C ILE A 28 23.22 -14.44 -19.64
N GLY A 29 21.98 -14.12 -20.01
CA GLY A 29 20.76 -14.46 -19.28
C GLY A 29 20.60 -13.68 -17.96
N ILE A 30 21.38 -12.63 -17.72
CA ILE A 30 21.28 -11.75 -16.55
C ILE A 30 21.85 -10.37 -16.89
N CYS A 31 21.31 -9.33 -16.28
CA CYS A 31 21.74 -7.96 -16.50
C CYS A 31 22.53 -7.45 -15.29
N GLN A 32 23.25 -6.34 -15.44
CA GLN A 32 23.85 -5.65 -14.29
C GLN A 32 22.77 -5.19 -13.28
N TYR A 33 21.62 -4.76 -13.78
CA TYR A 33 20.47 -4.32 -12.99
C TYR A 33 19.28 -5.23 -13.26
N ASN A 34 18.69 -5.74 -12.18
CA ASN A 34 17.67 -6.77 -12.27
C ASN A 34 16.46 -6.39 -11.43
N ILE A 35 15.28 -6.79 -11.90
CA ILE A 35 14.03 -6.75 -11.16
C ILE A 35 13.61 -8.18 -10.87
N LEU A 36 13.13 -8.40 -9.65
CA LEU A 36 12.58 -9.69 -9.23
C LEU A 36 11.21 -9.50 -8.60
N THR A 37 10.28 -10.36 -8.99
CA THR A 37 9.01 -10.60 -8.29
C THR A 37 8.94 -12.06 -7.88
N SER A 38 8.05 -12.41 -6.96
CA SER A 38 7.81 -13.81 -6.57
C SER A 38 6.32 -14.04 -6.31
N GLY A 39 5.80 -15.19 -6.72
CA GLY A 39 4.41 -15.55 -6.46
C GLY A 39 4.02 -16.83 -7.18
N ASN A 40 2.81 -17.32 -6.90
CA ASN A 40 2.28 -18.55 -7.49
C ASN A 40 1.54 -18.34 -8.82
N LYS A 41 1.34 -17.08 -9.25
CA LYS A 41 0.64 -16.71 -10.48
C LYS A 41 1.16 -15.37 -11.01
N LEU A 42 1.84 -15.39 -12.14
CA LEU A 42 2.37 -14.18 -12.80
C LEU A 42 1.27 -13.30 -13.40
N GLU A 43 0.26 -13.91 -14.06
CA GLU A 43 -0.71 -13.18 -14.89
C GLU A 43 -2.10 -13.02 -14.27
N LYS A 44 -2.61 -14.04 -13.55
CA LYS A 44 -4.06 -14.13 -13.27
C LYS A 44 -4.66 -13.01 -12.41
N ASP A 45 -3.83 -12.29 -11.64
CA ASP A 45 -4.34 -11.30 -10.68
C ASP A 45 -3.93 -9.84 -11.00
N HIS A 46 -2.85 -9.61 -11.78
CA HIS A 46 -2.22 -8.28 -11.91
C HIS A 46 -1.54 -7.99 -13.28
N GLU A 47 -2.18 -8.35 -14.40
CA GLU A 47 -1.62 -8.17 -15.76
C GLU A 47 -1.07 -6.76 -16.02
N TRP A 48 -1.76 -5.74 -15.52
CA TRP A 48 -1.30 -4.36 -15.71
C TRP A 48 -0.03 -4.02 -14.91
N LEU A 49 0.07 -4.46 -13.65
CA LEU A 49 1.28 -4.24 -12.84
C LEU A 49 2.48 -4.99 -13.45
N LEU A 50 2.22 -6.16 -14.04
CA LEU A 50 3.21 -6.90 -14.81
C LEU A 50 3.72 -6.07 -15.99
N GLU A 51 2.82 -5.54 -16.82
CA GLU A 51 3.18 -4.71 -17.97
C GLU A 51 3.90 -3.41 -17.55
N ASN A 52 3.49 -2.76 -16.45
CA ASN A 52 4.18 -1.60 -15.89
C ASN A 52 5.67 -1.90 -15.62
N ARG A 53 5.96 -3.03 -14.96
CA ARG A 53 7.34 -3.47 -14.68
C ARG A 53 8.11 -3.87 -15.94
N ILE A 54 7.45 -4.51 -16.90
CA ILE A 54 8.05 -4.84 -18.20
C ILE A 54 8.43 -3.56 -18.95
N ARG A 55 7.54 -2.56 -19.01
CA ARG A 55 7.83 -1.26 -19.67
C ARG A 55 8.99 -0.53 -19.02
N TYR A 56 9.02 -0.50 -17.69
CA TYR A 56 10.14 0.07 -16.95
C TYR A 56 11.46 -0.66 -17.24
N SER A 57 11.42 -2.00 -17.29
CA SER A 57 12.58 -2.82 -17.61
C SER A 57 13.07 -2.59 -19.05
N ARG A 58 12.15 -2.51 -20.02
CA ARG A 58 12.46 -2.19 -21.42
C ARG A 58 13.12 -0.83 -21.57
N ARG A 59 12.56 0.20 -20.92
CA ARG A 59 13.07 1.57 -20.99
C ARG A 59 14.50 1.68 -20.49
N ASN A 60 14.81 1.00 -19.39
CA ASN A 60 16.11 1.10 -18.72
C ASN A 60 17.06 -0.07 -19.01
N ARG A 61 16.67 -1.00 -19.90
CA ARG A 61 17.42 -2.21 -20.26
C ARG A 61 17.77 -3.09 -19.07
N TYR A 62 16.80 -3.30 -18.18
CA TYR A 62 16.95 -4.20 -17.03
C TYR A 62 16.42 -5.58 -17.37
N CYS A 63 16.98 -6.60 -16.70
CA CYS A 63 16.40 -7.93 -16.75
C CYS A 63 15.29 -8.03 -15.70
N TYR A 64 14.17 -8.66 -16.04
CA TYR A 64 13.06 -8.88 -15.14
C TYR A 64 12.78 -10.37 -15.01
N PHE A 65 12.81 -10.84 -13.77
CA PHE A 65 12.57 -12.23 -13.40
C PHE A 65 11.35 -12.36 -12.48
N HIS A 66 10.74 -13.54 -12.55
CA HIS A 66 9.69 -13.95 -11.62
C HIS A 66 10.03 -15.31 -11.03
N LEU A 67 10.03 -15.42 -9.70
CA LEU A 67 10.15 -16.69 -9.03
C LEU A 67 8.77 -17.34 -8.85
N ASP A 68 8.64 -18.57 -9.35
CA ASP A 68 7.46 -19.41 -9.22
C ASP A 68 7.82 -20.75 -8.57
N ILE A 69 6.83 -21.49 -8.07
CA ILE A 69 7.01 -22.86 -7.57
C ILE A 69 6.89 -23.85 -8.74
N ARG A 70 7.89 -24.71 -8.90
CA ARG A 70 7.89 -25.77 -9.93
C ARG A 70 7.27 -27.06 -9.41
N PHE A 71 7.61 -27.42 -8.17
CA PHE A 71 7.17 -28.66 -7.53
C PHE A 71 6.86 -28.43 -6.05
N GLY A 72 5.84 -29.13 -5.54
CA GLY A 72 5.44 -29.09 -4.14
C GLY A 72 4.22 -28.20 -3.85
N GLU A 73 3.88 -28.10 -2.57
CA GLU A 73 2.72 -27.32 -2.11
C GLU A 73 3.07 -25.83 -1.96
N ILE A 74 2.09 -24.97 -2.25
CA ILE A 74 2.20 -23.52 -2.00
C ILE A 74 2.20 -23.29 -0.49
N ARG A 75 3.40 -23.08 0.07
CA ARG A 75 3.60 -22.77 1.49
C ARG A 75 4.42 -21.49 1.62
N ASN A 76 4.04 -20.65 2.59
CA ASN A 76 4.80 -19.47 3.00
C ASN A 76 5.19 -18.51 1.83
N PRO A 77 4.24 -18.07 0.98
CA PRO A 77 4.53 -17.30 -0.23
C PRO A 77 5.31 -15.99 0.03
N HIS A 78 5.14 -15.36 1.19
CA HIS A 78 5.90 -14.15 1.57
C HIS A 78 7.43 -14.38 1.58
N TYR A 79 7.86 -15.59 1.90
CA TYR A 79 9.28 -15.93 2.00
C TYR A 79 9.93 -16.29 0.66
N TRP A 80 9.13 -16.42 -0.41
CA TRP A 80 9.64 -16.80 -1.73
C TRP A 80 10.60 -15.74 -2.28
N ARG A 81 10.48 -14.47 -1.85
CA ARG A 81 11.42 -13.41 -2.17
C ARG A 81 12.87 -13.78 -1.88
N TYR A 82 13.13 -14.37 -0.71
CA TYR A 82 14.49 -14.73 -0.29
C TYR A 82 15.05 -15.89 -1.10
N ILE A 83 14.20 -16.86 -1.49
CA ILE A 83 14.60 -17.94 -2.41
C ILE A 83 14.97 -17.36 -3.78
N GLY A 84 14.18 -16.40 -4.28
CA GLY A 84 14.45 -15.75 -5.56
C GLY A 84 15.76 -14.94 -5.52
N ILE A 85 16.00 -14.21 -4.44
CA ILE A 85 17.25 -13.47 -4.23
C ILE A 85 18.44 -14.45 -4.17
N ILE A 86 18.32 -15.59 -3.49
CA ILE A 86 19.37 -16.63 -3.46
C ILE A 86 19.66 -17.17 -4.88
N LYS A 87 18.63 -17.44 -5.68
CA LYS A 87 18.81 -17.88 -7.07
C LYS A 87 19.52 -16.82 -7.91
N MET A 88 19.11 -15.57 -7.81
CA MET A 88 19.75 -14.45 -8.49
C MET A 88 21.21 -14.30 -8.08
N TYR A 89 21.51 -14.39 -6.78
CA TYR A 89 22.87 -14.36 -6.25
C TYR A 89 23.73 -15.48 -6.84
N LYS A 90 23.24 -16.73 -6.81
CA LYS A 90 23.96 -17.88 -7.40
C LYS A 90 24.19 -17.71 -8.91
N LYS A 91 23.22 -17.16 -9.65
CA LYS A 91 23.35 -16.87 -11.08
C LYS A 91 24.48 -15.87 -11.34
N VAL A 92 24.56 -14.78 -10.56
CA VAL A 92 25.67 -13.81 -10.64
C VAL A 92 27.02 -14.44 -10.26
N GLN A 93 27.09 -15.22 -9.18
CA GLN A 93 28.34 -15.85 -8.74
C GLN A 93 28.93 -16.79 -9.78
N ASN A 94 28.09 -17.56 -10.49
CA ASN A 94 28.54 -18.45 -11.56
C ASN A 94 29.14 -17.68 -12.77
N LEU A 95 28.81 -16.40 -12.91
CA LEU A 95 29.27 -15.52 -13.99
C LEU A 95 30.39 -14.57 -13.56
N ALA A 96 30.69 -14.49 -12.26
CA ALA A 96 31.67 -13.55 -11.68
C ALA A 96 33.11 -13.79 -12.19
N SER A 97 33.40 -14.97 -12.74
CA SER A 97 34.67 -15.25 -13.42
C SER A 97 34.84 -14.47 -14.73
N TYR A 98 33.74 -14.17 -15.44
CA TYR A 98 33.75 -13.51 -16.75
C TYR A 98 33.55 -11.98 -16.67
N PHE A 99 32.84 -11.49 -15.65
CA PHE A 99 32.52 -10.07 -15.50
C PHE A 99 33.05 -9.48 -14.19
N LYS A 100 34.34 -9.72 -13.89
CA LYS A 100 35.01 -9.18 -12.71
C LYS A 100 34.86 -7.66 -12.62
N GLY A 101 34.38 -7.17 -11.48
CA GLY A 101 34.30 -5.74 -11.16
C GLY A 101 32.95 -5.05 -11.42
N ARG A 102 31.96 -5.74 -12.00
CA ARG A 102 30.60 -5.16 -12.11
C ARG A 102 29.84 -5.29 -10.78
N ASP A 103 29.16 -4.21 -10.39
CA ASP A 103 28.23 -4.22 -9.26
C ASP A 103 26.84 -4.57 -9.77
N TYR A 104 26.38 -5.76 -9.40
CA TYR A 104 25.06 -6.28 -9.75
C TYR A 104 24.05 -5.90 -8.67
N LEU A 105 23.03 -5.12 -9.04
CA LEU A 105 21.94 -4.76 -8.15
C LEU A 105 20.65 -5.48 -8.52
N LEU A 106 19.88 -5.82 -7.49
CA LEU A 106 18.58 -6.47 -7.60
C LEU A 106 17.53 -5.64 -6.88
N LEU A 107 16.54 -5.18 -7.62
CA LEU A 107 15.32 -4.60 -7.08
C LEU A 107 14.25 -5.70 -6.97
N TYR A 108 14.03 -6.20 -5.76
CA TYR A 108 12.86 -7.01 -5.46
C TYR A 108 11.65 -6.10 -5.25
N VAL A 109 10.51 -6.47 -5.83
CA VAL A 109 9.22 -5.82 -5.62
C VAL A 109 8.10 -6.86 -5.45
N ASP A 110 7.18 -6.61 -4.53
CA ASP A 110 5.95 -7.39 -4.40
C ASP A 110 5.07 -7.22 -5.66
N SER A 111 4.24 -8.22 -5.95
CA SER A 111 3.43 -8.25 -7.18
C SER A 111 2.38 -7.12 -7.26
N ASP A 112 1.96 -6.61 -6.10
CA ASP A 112 1.01 -5.51 -5.87
C ASP A 112 1.69 -4.13 -5.82
N THR A 113 2.87 -4.00 -6.41
CA THR A 113 3.58 -2.72 -6.56
C THR A 113 3.52 -2.18 -7.99
N MET A 114 3.59 -0.85 -8.12
CA MET A 114 3.61 -0.11 -9.36
C MET A 114 4.82 0.82 -9.39
N ILE A 115 5.61 0.77 -10.47
CA ILE A 115 6.67 1.74 -10.70
C ILE A 115 6.01 3.01 -11.25
N SER A 116 6.05 4.06 -10.43
CA SER A 116 5.31 5.31 -10.66
C SER A 116 6.18 6.43 -11.23
N ARG A 117 7.50 6.26 -11.24
CA ARG A 117 8.45 7.17 -11.91
C ARG A 117 9.47 6.38 -12.70
N PHE A 118 9.33 6.38 -14.02
CA PHE A 118 10.27 5.65 -14.88
C PHE A 118 11.62 6.35 -15.07
N THR A 119 11.75 7.59 -14.59
CA THR A 119 12.99 8.39 -14.64
C THR A 119 13.96 8.08 -13.50
N VAL A 120 13.48 7.52 -12.39
CA VAL A 120 14.35 7.03 -11.32
C VAL A 120 14.85 5.66 -11.73
N ARG A 121 16.16 5.41 -11.58
CA ARG A 121 16.84 4.22 -12.08
C ARG A 121 17.50 3.45 -10.94
N ILE A 122 17.70 2.14 -11.14
CA ILE A 122 18.35 1.28 -10.14
C ILE A 122 19.81 1.73 -9.92
N GLU A 123 20.52 2.11 -10.98
CA GLU A 123 21.91 2.58 -10.90
C GLU A 123 22.09 3.90 -10.12
N ASP A 124 21.03 4.69 -9.96
CA ASP A 124 21.09 5.95 -9.19
C ASP A 124 21.39 5.68 -7.70
N PHE A 125 21.26 4.41 -7.24
CA PHE A 125 21.51 3.97 -5.88
C PHE A 125 22.89 3.34 -5.66
N HIS A 126 23.79 3.32 -6.65
CA HIS A 126 25.13 2.73 -6.49
C HIS A 126 25.93 3.35 -5.35
N GLU A 127 26.01 4.67 -5.31
CA GLU A 127 26.81 5.36 -4.29
C GLU A 127 26.24 5.11 -2.89
N VAL A 128 24.92 5.08 -2.79
CA VAL A 128 24.18 4.74 -1.57
C VAL A 128 24.46 3.30 -1.11
N MET A 129 24.57 2.38 -2.06
CA MET A 129 24.72 0.95 -1.83
C MET A 129 26.17 0.48 -1.78
N LYS A 130 27.15 1.37 -1.97
CA LYS A 130 28.57 1.01 -2.10
C LYS A 130 29.09 0.12 -0.97
N ASP A 131 28.75 0.48 0.27
CA ASP A 131 29.14 -0.25 1.48
C ASP A 131 27.96 -0.99 2.13
N SER A 132 26.89 -1.26 1.36
CA SER A 132 25.67 -1.88 1.86
C SER A 132 25.23 -3.06 1.00
N PHE A 133 24.68 -4.08 1.64
CA PHE A 133 24.10 -5.23 0.94
C PHE A 133 22.59 -5.06 0.72
N LEU A 134 21.93 -4.21 1.52
CA LEU A 134 20.48 -3.99 1.52
C LEU A 134 20.14 -2.49 1.66
N CYS A 135 19.21 -2.01 0.84
CA CYS A 135 18.46 -0.80 1.05
C CYS A 135 16.96 -1.15 1.15
N ILE A 136 16.33 -0.69 2.22
CA ILE A 136 14.95 -0.96 2.58
C ILE A 136 14.31 0.32 3.11
N SER A 137 12.99 0.41 3.03
CA SER A 137 12.25 1.55 3.57
C SER A 137 11.54 1.25 4.89
N VAL A 138 11.26 2.31 5.62
CA VAL A 138 10.31 2.28 6.74
C VAL A 138 8.87 1.98 6.25
N ASP A 139 8.04 1.39 7.11
CA ASP A 139 6.58 1.29 6.87
C ASP A 139 5.90 2.64 7.08
N ASP A 140 4.61 2.76 6.75
CA ASP A 140 3.82 3.96 7.05
C ASP A 140 3.45 4.07 8.54
N LYS A 141 3.48 2.95 9.25
CA LYS A 141 3.21 2.79 10.69
C LYS A 141 4.48 2.59 11.51
N CYS A 142 5.61 3.09 11.03
CA CYS A 142 6.93 2.87 11.62
C CYS A 142 7.15 3.50 13.00
N GLU A 143 6.18 4.22 13.56
CA GLU A 143 6.15 4.52 15.00
C GLU A 143 5.95 3.26 15.85
N PHE A 144 5.30 2.23 15.31
CA PHE A 144 5.04 0.97 16.00
C PHE A 144 6.19 -0.02 15.78
N GLN A 145 6.64 -0.68 16.84
CA GLN A 145 7.81 -1.57 16.83
C GLN A 145 7.70 -2.75 15.84
N HIS A 146 6.50 -3.18 15.48
CA HIS A 146 6.27 -4.28 14.53
C HIS A 146 6.18 -3.83 13.07
N TYR A 147 6.10 -2.52 12.83
CA TYR A 147 5.96 -1.92 11.50
C TYR A 147 7.16 -1.02 11.20
N ILE A 148 8.33 -1.29 11.78
CA ILE A 148 9.49 -0.40 11.59
C ILE A 148 9.89 -0.32 10.11
N LEU A 149 9.87 -1.46 9.41
CA LEU A 149 10.28 -1.61 8.01
C LEU A 149 9.18 -2.29 7.22
N ASN A 150 9.13 -2.05 5.91
CA ASN A 150 8.29 -2.79 4.98
C ASN A 150 9.17 -3.53 3.95
N VAL A 151 9.03 -4.86 3.90
CA VAL A 151 9.88 -5.72 3.06
C VAL A 151 9.38 -5.88 1.62
N GLY A 152 8.26 -5.24 1.25
CA GLY A 152 7.63 -5.36 -0.07
C GLY A 152 8.45 -4.81 -1.22
N VAL A 153 9.45 -3.97 -0.93
CA VAL A 153 10.46 -3.54 -1.89
C VAL A 153 11.82 -3.62 -1.22
N LEU A 154 12.77 -4.33 -1.84
CA LEU A 154 14.14 -4.47 -1.36
C LEU A 154 15.09 -4.15 -2.50
N LEU A 155 16.08 -3.29 -2.26
CA LEU A 155 17.19 -3.11 -3.17
C LEU A 155 18.42 -3.80 -2.58
N MET A 156 19.00 -4.74 -3.34
CA MET A 156 20.02 -5.67 -2.84
C MET A 156 21.26 -5.69 -3.71
N SER A 157 22.44 -5.78 -3.11
CA SER A 157 23.69 -6.03 -3.84
C SER A 157 23.92 -7.54 -3.99
N LEU A 158 24.00 -8.04 -5.23
CA LEU A 158 24.25 -9.46 -5.51
C LEU A 158 25.73 -9.84 -5.47
N LYS A 159 26.61 -8.87 -5.22
CA LYS A 159 28.06 -9.09 -5.07
C LYS A 159 28.46 -9.44 -3.64
N ASN A 160 27.69 -8.97 -2.65
CA ASN A 160 28.02 -9.14 -1.24
C ASN A 160 27.55 -10.49 -0.68
N LEU A 161 28.44 -11.24 -0.05
CA LEU A 161 28.11 -12.50 0.64
C LEU A 161 27.04 -12.29 1.72
N GLU A 162 27.01 -11.10 2.33
CA GLU A 162 26.00 -10.70 3.32
C GLU A 162 24.56 -10.81 2.77
N THR A 163 24.35 -10.58 1.47
CA THR A 163 23.04 -10.77 0.82
C THR A 163 22.58 -12.22 0.89
N LEU A 164 23.48 -13.17 0.60
CA LEU A 164 23.19 -14.60 0.68
C LEU A 164 22.96 -15.01 2.14
N MET A 165 23.81 -14.56 3.06
CA MET A 165 23.68 -14.86 4.49
C MET A 165 22.36 -14.35 5.06
N PHE A 166 21.98 -13.10 4.74
CA PHE A 166 20.72 -12.50 5.14
C PHE A 166 19.52 -13.34 4.69
N CYS A 167 19.47 -13.71 3.41
CA CYS A 167 18.36 -14.51 2.87
C CYS A 167 18.26 -15.89 3.55
N ILE A 168 19.39 -16.57 3.76
CA ILE A 168 19.43 -17.87 4.45
C ILE A 168 18.96 -17.73 5.90
N GLN A 169 19.41 -16.69 6.62
CA GLN A 169 19.03 -16.44 8.00
C GLN A 169 17.52 -16.18 8.13
N VAL A 170 16.93 -15.35 7.27
CA VAL A 170 15.48 -15.10 7.29
C VAL A 170 14.69 -16.40 7.09
N LEU A 171 15.10 -17.23 6.12
CA LEU A 171 14.45 -18.52 5.86
C LEU A 171 14.63 -19.52 7.02
N ALA A 172 15.81 -19.58 7.63
CA ALA A 172 16.09 -20.48 8.75
C ALA A 172 15.29 -20.09 10.00
N LEU A 173 15.17 -18.79 10.28
CA LEU A 173 14.43 -18.26 11.44
C LEU A 173 12.91 -18.44 11.32
N GLN A 174 12.38 -18.70 10.12
CA GLN A 174 10.94 -18.90 9.89
C GLN A 174 10.31 -19.93 10.84
N LYS A 175 11.00 -21.05 11.12
CA LYS A 175 10.48 -22.12 12.00
C LYS A 175 10.35 -21.69 13.46
N ILE A 176 11.23 -20.80 13.91
CA ILE A 176 11.26 -20.30 15.28
C ILE A 176 10.69 -18.88 15.37
N GLN A 177 9.96 -18.44 14.33
CA GLN A 177 9.49 -17.07 14.25
C GLN A 177 8.77 -16.66 15.53
N TYR A 178 7.94 -17.53 16.14
CA TYR A 178 7.17 -17.26 17.35
C TYR A 178 8.00 -16.95 18.62
N LEU A 179 9.29 -17.29 18.62
CA LEU A 179 10.21 -16.97 19.72
C LEU A 179 10.89 -15.61 19.56
N LEU A 180 10.77 -14.98 18.39
CA LEU A 180 11.44 -13.71 18.12
C LEU A 180 10.72 -12.55 18.83
N PRO A 181 11.47 -11.54 19.33
CA PRO A 181 10.89 -10.44 20.11
C PRO A 181 9.78 -9.66 19.37
N TYR A 182 9.82 -9.61 18.04
CA TYR A 182 8.91 -8.80 17.23
C TYR A 182 7.74 -9.57 16.60
N SER A 183 7.54 -10.85 16.89
CA SER A 183 6.66 -11.76 16.10
C SER A 183 5.56 -12.50 16.88
N SER A 184 5.60 -12.50 18.21
CA SER A 184 4.88 -13.46 19.05
C SER A 184 3.35 -13.34 19.02
N GLU A 185 2.79 -12.15 18.80
CA GLU A 185 1.32 -11.94 18.76
C GLU A 185 0.74 -11.78 17.34
N TRP A 186 1.55 -11.36 16.35
CA TRP A 186 1.06 -10.90 15.04
C TRP A 186 1.35 -11.84 13.86
N SER A 187 1.97 -13.01 14.10
CA SER A 187 2.13 -14.10 13.12
C SER A 187 0.80 -14.60 12.51
N ARG A 188 -0.35 -14.16 13.03
CA ARG A 188 -1.69 -14.42 12.49
C ARG A 188 -2.19 -13.39 11.46
N SER A 189 -1.48 -12.27 11.28
CA SER A 189 -1.93 -11.12 10.46
C SER A 189 -1.31 -11.04 9.06
N GLY A 190 -0.49 -12.02 8.66
CA GLY A 190 0.14 -12.07 7.33
C GLY A 190 1.51 -11.39 7.21
N LEU A 191 1.99 -10.72 8.28
CA LEU A 191 3.30 -10.06 8.33
C LEU A 191 4.40 -11.00 8.86
N ASN A 192 4.58 -12.14 8.19
CA ASN A 192 5.37 -13.23 8.76
C ASN A 192 6.88 -13.00 8.67
N ASP A 193 7.39 -12.59 7.51
CA ASP A 193 8.82 -12.41 7.29
C ASP A 193 9.34 -11.04 7.72
N GLN A 194 8.51 -9.99 7.64
CA GLN A 194 8.86 -8.63 8.07
C GLN A 194 9.39 -8.58 9.51
N ASN A 195 8.73 -9.27 10.44
CA ASN A 195 9.15 -9.29 11.85
C ASN A 195 10.48 -10.04 12.05
N ILE A 196 10.76 -11.06 11.23
CA ILE A 196 12.04 -11.76 11.23
C ILE A 196 13.14 -10.83 10.74
N VAL A 197 12.89 -10.10 9.65
CA VAL A 197 13.85 -9.12 9.11
C VAL A 197 14.16 -8.03 10.14
N ILE A 198 13.14 -7.47 10.79
CA ILE A 198 13.34 -6.47 11.86
C ILE A 198 14.19 -7.08 13.00
N SER A 199 13.83 -8.28 13.48
CA SER A 199 14.56 -8.95 14.56
C SER A 199 16.02 -9.21 14.19
N LEU A 200 16.26 -9.82 13.02
CA LEU A 200 17.59 -10.16 12.52
C LEU A 200 18.48 -8.93 12.39
N LEU A 201 17.96 -7.86 11.76
CA LEU A 201 18.74 -6.65 11.55
C LEU A 201 18.94 -5.87 12.87
N ASN A 202 18.02 -5.94 13.82
CA ASN A 202 18.19 -5.35 15.15
C ASN A 202 19.23 -6.09 15.99
N GLU A 203 19.12 -7.42 16.08
CA GLU A 203 20.04 -8.27 16.86
C GLU A 203 21.48 -8.22 16.35
N THR A 204 21.66 -8.01 15.05
CA THR A 204 22.98 -7.81 14.43
C THR A 204 23.50 -6.36 14.56
N GLY A 205 22.77 -5.48 15.26
CA GLY A 205 23.12 -4.08 15.43
C GLY A 205 22.99 -3.26 14.14
N ARG A 206 22.40 -3.81 13.08
CA ARG A 206 22.26 -3.19 11.75
C ARG A 206 21.06 -2.25 11.63
N LEU A 207 20.20 -2.13 12.64
CA LEU A 207 19.17 -1.09 12.71
C LEU A 207 19.39 -0.17 13.91
N ASP A 208 18.96 1.07 13.76
CA ASP A 208 18.73 2.02 14.86
C ASP A 208 17.22 2.26 14.97
N ILE A 209 16.56 1.42 15.75
CA ILE A 209 15.10 1.44 15.90
C ILE A 209 14.62 2.75 16.50
N GLU A 210 15.30 3.25 17.53
CA GLU A 210 14.92 4.50 18.21
C GLU A 210 14.95 5.69 17.25
N LYS A 211 16.00 5.79 16.43
CA LYS A 211 16.12 6.86 15.43
C LYS A 211 15.05 6.75 14.34
N ILE A 212 14.75 5.54 13.87
CA ILE A 212 13.68 5.30 12.89
C ILE A 212 12.33 5.72 13.47
N GLN A 213 11.98 5.23 14.66
CA GLN A 213 10.71 5.56 15.31
C GLN A 213 10.57 7.05 15.62
N SER A 214 11.64 7.71 16.08
CA SER A 214 11.69 9.15 16.29
C SER A 214 11.41 9.93 15.01
N TYR A 215 12.02 9.52 13.89
CA TYR A 215 11.72 10.08 12.58
C TYR A 215 10.22 9.93 12.23
N CYS A 216 9.65 8.74 12.42
CA CYS A 216 8.24 8.47 12.10
C CYS A 216 7.27 9.30 12.95
N LEU A 217 7.54 9.42 14.25
CA LEU A 217 6.77 10.26 15.17
C LEU A 217 6.84 11.74 14.76
N SER A 218 8.04 12.27 14.46
CA SER A 218 8.19 13.66 14.04
C SER A 218 7.45 13.99 12.74
N ARG A 219 7.45 13.06 11.78
CA ARG A 219 6.77 13.19 10.48
C ARG A 219 5.24 13.14 10.61
N LYS A 220 4.69 12.40 11.58
CA LYS A 220 3.24 12.35 11.85
C LYS A 220 2.68 13.71 12.30
N HIS A 221 3.52 14.55 12.91
CA HIS A 221 3.14 15.86 13.44
C HIS A 221 3.36 17.04 12.48
N LEU A 222 4.05 16.83 11.36
CA LEU A 222 4.27 17.84 10.32
C LEU A 222 3.36 17.53 9.12
N PHE A 223 2.36 18.38 8.89
CA PHE A 223 1.65 18.40 7.61
C PHE A 223 2.67 18.51 6.47
N TRP A 224 2.44 17.77 5.38
CA TRP A 224 3.25 17.65 4.16
C TRP A 224 3.39 18.97 3.38
N SER A 225 3.65 20.08 4.05
CA SER A 225 3.75 21.42 3.50
C SER A 225 5.05 22.05 3.97
N GLY A 226 6.18 21.66 3.38
CA GLY A 226 7.42 22.42 3.56
C GLY A 226 8.70 21.63 3.36
N SER A 227 9.47 22.08 2.37
CA SER A 227 10.93 21.96 2.19
C SER A 227 11.55 20.55 2.09
N GLU A 228 12.06 20.28 0.88
CA GLU A 228 13.18 19.37 0.56
C GLU A 228 13.20 18.00 1.27
N ASP A 229 12.39 17.06 0.77
CA ASP A 229 12.69 15.63 0.93
C ASP A 229 14.02 15.30 0.25
N GLN A 230 15.12 15.56 0.96
CA GLN A 230 16.42 15.04 0.60
C GLN A 230 16.42 13.54 0.87
N TRP A 231 17.12 12.80 0.02
CA TRP A 231 17.40 11.39 0.29
C TRP A 231 18.17 11.30 1.61
N VAL A 232 17.61 10.60 2.61
CA VAL A 232 18.22 10.46 3.94
C VAL A 232 18.30 8.99 4.32
N ASN A 233 19.50 8.54 4.66
CA ASN A 233 19.67 7.27 5.36
C ASN A 233 19.34 7.46 6.86
N LEU A 234 18.19 6.97 7.28
CA LEU A 234 17.71 7.05 8.67
C LEU A 234 18.60 6.27 9.65
N ASN A 235 19.47 5.38 9.14
CA ASN A 235 20.32 4.48 9.93
C ASN A 235 21.76 5.00 10.19
N LEU A 236 22.02 6.30 9.97
CA LEU A 236 23.38 6.89 9.98
C LEU A 236 24.08 7.03 11.36
N SER A 237 23.55 6.49 12.46
CA SER A 237 24.01 6.92 13.80
C SER A 237 25.36 6.37 14.26
N LYS A 238 25.82 5.18 13.82
CA LYS A 238 27.15 4.62 14.16
C LYS A 238 27.64 3.64 13.08
N GLN A 239 28.98 3.56 12.91
CA GLN A 239 29.79 2.65 12.07
C GLN A 239 29.01 1.68 11.15
N SER A 240 29.11 1.93 9.83
CA SER A 240 28.82 1.02 8.70
C SER A 240 27.89 -0.17 8.99
N LYS A 241 26.57 0.07 9.03
CA LYS A 241 25.60 -0.99 9.30
C LYS A 241 25.26 -1.89 8.10
N GLY A 242 25.94 -1.76 6.95
CA GLY A 242 25.69 -2.55 5.73
C GLY A 242 24.24 -2.54 5.22
N VAL A 243 23.38 -1.71 5.81
CA VAL A 243 21.94 -1.60 5.58
C VAL A 243 21.59 -0.12 5.58
N VAL A 244 20.97 0.30 4.49
CA VAL A 244 20.41 1.63 4.30
C VAL A 244 18.92 1.58 4.59
N VAL A 245 18.45 2.49 5.46
CA VAL A 245 17.02 2.64 5.74
C VAL A 245 16.56 3.99 5.24
N THR A 246 15.56 4.01 4.35
CA THR A 246 15.04 5.22 3.73
C THR A 246 13.58 5.48 4.09
N PRO A 247 13.09 6.74 4.04
CA PRO A 247 11.66 7.01 4.07
C PRO A 247 10.88 6.24 2.99
N SER A 248 9.66 5.79 3.30
CA SER A 248 8.80 5.03 2.38
C SER A 248 8.64 5.69 1.01
N ILE A 249 8.53 7.03 0.98
CA ILE A 249 8.36 7.80 -0.25
C ILE A 249 9.46 7.58 -1.30
N PHE A 250 10.68 7.21 -0.91
CA PHE A 250 11.80 7.09 -1.87
C PHE A 250 11.91 5.71 -2.52
N LEU A 251 11.42 4.65 -1.86
CA LEU A 251 11.63 3.27 -2.31
C LEU A 251 10.36 2.42 -2.32
N ASN A 252 9.42 2.64 -1.39
CA ASN A 252 8.26 1.77 -1.17
C ASN A 252 7.09 2.61 -0.63
N HIS A 253 6.49 3.45 -1.47
CA HIS A 253 5.44 4.35 -1.03
C HIS A 253 4.15 3.56 -0.80
N ILE A 254 3.84 3.29 0.45
CA ILE A 254 2.68 2.48 0.85
C ILE A 254 1.41 3.30 0.67
N ILE A 255 0.51 2.80 -0.15
CA ILE A 255 -0.84 3.32 -0.36
C ILE A 255 -1.84 2.26 0.09
N ARG A 256 -2.74 2.66 0.98
CA ARG A 256 -3.82 1.83 1.49
C ARG A 256 -5.17 2.44 1.14
N MET A 257 -6.18 1.60 1.04
CA MET A 257 -7.51 2.00 0.57
C MET A 257 -8.17 3.04 1.48
N ASP A 258 -7.92 2.97 2.79
CA ASP A 258 -8.40 3.94 3.76
C ASP A 258 -7.85 5.35 3.51
N TYR A 259 -6.61 5.46 3.02
CA TYR A 259 -6.04 6.75 2.61
C TYR A 259 -6.80 7.32 1.42
N ILE A 260 -7.03 6.53 0.36
CA ILE A 260 -7.77 6.92 -0.85
C ILE A 260 -9.20 7.39 -0.55
N MET A 261 -9.84 6.81 0.47
CA MET A 261 -11.22 7.12 0.83
C MET A 261 -11.38 8.35 1.72
N LYS A 262 -10.36 8.73 2.50
CA LYS A 262 -10.40 9.88 3.43
C LYS A 262 -10.21 11.25 2.75
N LEU A 263 -10.02 11.30 1.42
CA LEU A 263 -9.67 12.50 0.63
C LEU A 263 -10.82 13.47 0.32
N ASN A 264 -11.54 13.93 1.33
CA ASN A 264 -12.34 15.15 1.17
C ASN A 264 -11.53 16.44 1.37
N ARG A 265 -10.21 16.38 1.61
CA ARG A 265 -9.37 17.56 1.84
C ARG A 265 -7.97 17.43 1.20
N MET A 266 -7.78 18.10 0.06
CA MET A 266 -6.56 18.81 -0.41
C MET A 266 -5.15 18.18 -0.36
N THR A 267 -4.93 16.87 -0.19
CA THR A 267 -3.59 16.28 -0.35
C THR A 267 -3.54 15.34 -1.53
N SER A 268 -2.78 15.65 -2.58
CA SER A 268 -2.56 14.75 -3.71
C SER A 268 -1.95 13.44 -3.21
N ILE A 269 -2.62 12.31 -3.47
CA ILE A 269 -2.14 10.96 -3.12
C ILE A 269 -0.93 10.62 -3.99
N TRP A 270 -0.95 11.13 -5.23
CA TRP A 270 0.21 11.09 -6.10
C TRP A 270 1.28 12.06 -5.61
N LEU A 271 2.19 11.56 -4.80
CA LEU A 271 3.42 12.27 -4.50
C LEU A 271 4.36 12.09 -5.70
N GLU A 272 4.62 13.19 -6.42
CA GLU A 272 5.54 13.23 -7.58
C GLU A 272 6.94 12.66 -7.32
N LYS A 273 7.29 12.51 -6.04
CA LYS A 273 8.57 11.98 -5.59
C LYS A 273 8.58 10.45 -5.45
N ALA A 274 7.41 9.80 -5.34
CA ALA A 274 7.32 8.35 -5.16
C ALA A 274 7.95 7.61 -6.33
N TRP A 275 8.96 6.77 -6.09
CA TRP A 275 9.50 5.91 -7.16
C TRP A 275 8.56 4.73 -7.41
N ILE A 276 8.28 3.96 -6.35
CA ILE A 276 7.45 2.76 -6.38
C ILE A 276 6.29 2.98 -5.41
N ILE A 277 5.07 2.69 -5.87
CA ILE A 277 3.85 2.69 -5.07
C ILE A 277 3.51 1.24 -4.75
N HIS A 278 3.24 0.95 -3.48
CA HIS A 278 2.91 -0.39 -2.98
C HIS A 278 1.50 -0.40 -2.43
N PHE A 279 0.62 -1.18 -3.06
CA PHE A 279 -0.79 -1.31 -2.70
C PHE A 279 -0.99 -2.31 -1.55
N SER A 280 -0.27 -2.10 -0.45
CA SER A 280 -0.14 -3.07 0.63
C SER A 280 -1.48 -3.41 1.28
N GLY A 281 -1.72 -4.71 1.50
CA GLY A 281 -2.90 -5.21 2.21
C GLY A 281 -4.21 -5.10 1.43
N SER A 282 -4.14 -4.90 0.11
CA SER A 282 -5.33 -4.73 -0.73
C SER A 282 -5.55 -5.91 -1.68
N ASN A 283 -6.81 -6.23 -1.96
CA ASN A 283 -7.18 -7.24 -2.96
C ASN A 283 -7.16 -6.66 -4.38
N ARG A 284 -7.25 -7.52 -5.40
CA ARG A 284 -7.23 -7.12 -6.82
C ARG A 284 -8.20 -5.98 -7.16
N LEU A 285 -9.44 -6.02 -6.66
CA LEU A 285 -10.44 -5.00 -6.98
C LEU A 285 -10.09 -3.65 -6.35
N GLU A 286 -9.62 -3.68 -5.10
CA GLU A 286 -9.12 -2.48 -4.41
C GLU A 286 -7.91 -1.91 -5.15
N GLN A 287 -6.94 -2.73 -5.55
CA GLN A 287 -5.78 -2.30 -6.31
C GLN A 287 -6.17 -1.62 -7.62
N SER A 288 -7.05 -2.25 -8.42
CA SER A 288 -7.54 -1.64 -9.66
C SER A 288 -8.19 -0.28 -9.42
N PHE A 289 -8.97 -0.14 -8.35
CA PHE A 289 -9.58 1.14 -7.98
C PHE A 289 -8.54 2.19 -7.56
N MET A 290 -7.57 1.82 -6.72
CA MET A 290 -6.52 2.74 -6.29
C MET A 290 -5.66 3.22 -7.46
N ILE A 291 -5.27 2.31 -8.36
CA ILE A 291 -4.54 2.65 -9.60
C ILE A 291 -5.35 3.60 -10.47
N GLN A 292 -6.64 3.30 -10.69
CA GLN A 292 -7.53 4.17 -11.45
C GLN A 292 -7.59 5.58 -10.85
N LYS A 293 -7.76 5.71 -9.52
CA LYS A 293 -7.81 7.01 -8.85
C LYS A 293 -6.49 7.76 -8.95
N LEU A 294 -5.37 7.11 -8.66
CA LEU A 294 -4.03 7.69 -8.73
C LEU A 294 -3.71 8.21 -10.13
N CYS A 295 -3.98 7.43 -11.16
CA CYS A 295 -3.70 7.82 -12.55
C CYS A 295 -4.63 8.93 -13.03
N LEU A 296 -5.92 8.93 -12.65
CA LEU A 296 -6.83 10.02 -12.98
C LEU A 296 -6.45 11.34 -12.27
N GLU A 297 -6.03 11.29 -11.00
CA GLU A 297 -5.54 12.46 -10.29
C GLU A 297 -4.28 13.04 -10.96
N ARG A 298 -3.34 12.18 -11.34
CA ARG A 298 -2.14 12.58 -12.07
C ARG A 298 -2.52 13.26 -13.38
N SER A 299 -3.38 12.65 -14.20
CA SER A 299 -3.83 13.26 -15.46
C SER A 299 -4.43 14.64 -15.25
N ARG A 300 -5.34 14.82 -14.29
CA ARG A 300 -5.95 16.12 -13.97
C ARG A 300 -4.93 17.16 -13.54
N LYS A 301 -3.91 16.77 -12.78
CA LYS A 301 -2.87 17.69 -12.29
C LYS A 301 -1.97 18.22 -13.41
N PHE A 302 -1.77 17.44 -14.48
CA PHE A 302 -0.79 17.70 -15.53
C PHE A 302 -1.39 17.95 -16.93
N GLU A 303 -2.69 18.29 -17.00
CA GLU A 303 -3.43 18.62 -18.24
C GLU A 303 -2.84 19.81 -19.04
N THR A 304 -1.71 20.40 -18.64
CA THR A 304 -1.14 21.63 -19.23
C THR A 304 0.00 21.44 -20.24
N SER A 305 0.43 20.23 -20.59
CA SER A 305 1.46 20.05 -21.65
C SER A 305 1.17 18.89 -22.59
N GLN A 306 1.34 19.14 -23.89
CA GLN A 306 1.10 18.25 -25.03
C GLN A 306 1.89 16.92 -24.96
N SER A 307 1.43 15.97 -24.15
CA SER A 307 1.52 14.51 -24.37
C SER A 307 0.79 13.82 -23.20
N SER A 308 -0.51 13.58 -23.35
CA SER A 308 -1.41 13.14 -22.27
C SER A 308 -1.30 11.64 -21.94
N HIS A 309 -0.12 11.03 -22.07
CA HIS A 309 0.08 9.63 -21.71
C HIS A 309 1.31 9.46 -20.80
N PHE A 310 1.04 9.14 -19.53
CA PHE A 310 2.06 8.73 -18.58
C PHE A 310 2.33 7.25 -18.79
N ASN A 311 3.55 6.90 -19.22
CA ASN A 311 3.95 5.50 -19.44
C ASN A 311 3.81 4.61 -18.20
N GLU A 312 3.75 5.23 -17.01
CA GLU A 312 3.54 4.56 -15.74
C GLU A 312 2.09 4.18 -15.46
N CYS A 313 1.13 4.77 -16.18
CA CYS A 313 -0.30 4.54 -16.03
C CYS A 313 -0.87 3.63 -17.15
N PRO A 314 -2.01 2.96 -16.92
CA PRO A 314 -2.67 2.19 -17.97
C PRO A 314 -3.08 3.08 -19.14
N GLU A 315 -2.98 2.54 -20.36
CA GLU A 315 -3.50 3.20 -21.57
C GLU A 315 -5.02 3.30 -21.55
N ARG A 316 -5.69 2.24 -21.08
CA ARG A 316 -7.14 2.14 -20.97
C ARG A 316 -7.54 2.01 -19.51
N ILE A 317 -7.47 3.12 -18.78
CA ILE A 317 -7.76 3.20 -17.34
C ILE A 317 -9.19 2.69 -17.03
N GLU A 318 -10.12 2.89 -17.95
CA GLU A 318 -11.50 2.43 -17.91
C GLU A 318 -11.65 0.90 -18.01
N GLU A 319 -10.67 0.19 -18.55
CA GLU A 319 -10.70 -1.27 -18.68
C GLU A 319 -10.18 -1.98 -17.42
N LEU A 320 -9.59 -1.26 -16.46
CA LEU A 320 -9.12 -1.84 -15.20
C LEU A 320 -10.24 -2.44 -14.34
N MET A 321 -11.46 -1.92 -14.49
CA MET A 321 -12.66 -2.39 -13.79
C MET A 321 -13.91 -2.13 -14.62
N ASN A 322 -14.81 -3.09 -14.65
CA ASN A 322 -16.14 -2.84 -15.22
C ASN A 322 -17.03 -2.04 -14.26
N LYS A 323 -18.14 -1.50 -14.78
CA LYS A 323 -19.10 -0.70 -13.98
C LYS A 323 -19.64 -1.43 -12.74
N ASN A 324 -19.80 -2.76 -12.80
CA ASN A 324 -20.30 -3.54 -11.67
C ASN A 324 -19.23 -3.72 -10.58
N GLU A 325 -17.97 -3.89 -10.96
CA GLU A 325 -16.83 -3.95 -10.04
C GLU A 325 -16.61 -2.63 -9.33
N LEU A 326 -16.65 -1.51 -10.08
CA LEU A 326 -16.59 -0.17 -9.51
C LEU A 326 -17.71 0.03 -8.47
N LYS A 327 -18.95 -0.32 -8.83
CA LYS A 327 -20.09 -0.23 -7.92
C LYS A 327 -19.94 -1.14 -6.70
N LYS A 328 -19.36 -2.34 -6.83
CA LYS A 328 -19.09 -3.25 -5.72
C LYS A 328 -18.09 -2.66 -4.74
N VAL A 329 -16.98 -2.11 -5.23
CA VAL A 329 -15.97 -1.41 -4.42
C VAL A 329 -16.65 -0.23 -3.71
N GLU A 330 -17.31 0.68 -4.43
CA GLU A 330 -18.01 1.82 -3.84
C GLU A 330 -19.08 1.41 -2.81
N THR A 331 -19.77 0.29 -3.01
CA THR A 331 -20.78 -0.25 -2.07
C THR A 331 -20.14 -0.87 -0.83
N LEU A 332 -19.09 -1.69 -0.98
CA LEU A 332 -18.36 -2.30 0.13
C LEU A 332 -17.75 -1.23 1.04
N PHE A 333 -17.24 -0.15 0.46
CA PHE A 333 -16.58 0.92 1.21
C PHE A 333 -17.54 1.96 1.76
N SER A 334 -18.69 2.20 1.14
CA SER A 334 -19.76 3.00 1.76
C SER A 334 -20.35 2.34 3.01
N ILE A 335 -20.18 1.01 3.16
CA ILE A 335 -20.53 0.25 4.37
C ILE A 335 -19.42 0.29 5.44
N ASN A 336 -18.15 0.41 5.04
CA ASN A 336 -16.97 0.36 5.91
C ASN A 336 -16.31 1.71 6.26
N MET A 337 -16.85 2.85 5.77
CA MET A 337 -16.35 4.15 6.21
C MET A 337 -16.60 4.32 7.72
N ASP A 338 -15.49 4.57 8.44
CA ASP A 338 -15.40 4.88 9.88
C ASP A 338 -16.66 5.55 10.41
N SER A 339 -17.15 5.08 11.56
CA SER A 339 -18.19 5.76 12.36
C SER A 339 -17.81 7.21 12.73
N GLN A 340 -16.55 7.61 12.57
CA GLN A 340 -16.07 9.01 12.72
C GLN A 340 -16.19 9.84 11.43
N LEU A 341 -16.28 9.20 10.27
CA LEU A 341 -16.64 9.80 8.97
C LEU A 341 -18.10 9.51 8.60
N ASP A 342 -18.84 8.85 9.50
CA ASP A 342 -20.29 8.91 9.52
C ASP A 342 -20.69 10.39 9.42
N PRO A 343 -21.43 10.79 8.38
CA PRO A 343 -21.99 12.13 8.30
C PRO A 343 -22.64 12.53 9.63
N ASN A 344 -23.22 11.61 10.39
CA ASN A 344 -23.74 11.88 11.73
C ASN A 344 -22.70 12.44 12.72
N ASN A 345 -21.47 11.93 12.73
CA ASN A 345 -20.39 12.43 13.59
C ASN A 345 -19.73 13.68 13.00
N TYR A 346 -19.57 13.76 11.67
CA TYR A 346 -19.09 14.97 10.99
C TYR A 346 -20.07 16.14 11.15
N ILE A 347 -21.38 15.88 11.07
CA ILE A 347 -22.45 16.85 11.30
C ILE A 347 -22.49 17.26 12.77
N GLY A 348 -22.35 16.30 13.70
CA GLY A 348 -22.23 16.61 15.14
C GLY A 348 -21.01 17.50 15.48
N GLN A 349 -19.90 17.37 14.75
CA GLN A 349 -18.68 18.13 14.97
C GLN A 349 -18.59 19.47 14.21
N HIS A 350 -19.31 19.63 13.09
CA HIS A 350 -19.19 20.80 12.19
C HIS A 350 -20.49 21.59 11.95
N TYR A 351 -21.54 21.37 12.76
CA TYR A 351 -22.85 22.03 12.59
C TYR A 351 -22.78 23.58 12.57
N LEU A 352 -21.83 24.18 13.30
CA LEU A 352 -21.65 25.64 13.36
C LEU A 352 -21.19 26.27 12.03
N ASP A 353 -20.49 25.51 11.18
CA ASP A 353 -20.04 25.98 9.86
C ASP A 353 -21.13 25.83 8.80
N TRP A 354 -21.99 24.80 8.93
CA TRP A 354 -23.15 24.61 8.04
C TRP A 354 -24.21 25.69 8.21
N ILE A 355 -24.45 26.14 9.46
CA ILE A 355 -25.40 27.23 9.76
C ILE A 355 -25.04 28.53 9.00
N LYS A 356 -23.77 28.71 8.61
CA LYS A 356 -23.29 29.90 7.89
C LYS A 356 -23.36 29.78 6.37
N ASN A 357 -23.64 28.59 5.80
CA ASN A 357 -23.62 28.37 4.35
C ASN A 357 -24.79 27.50 3.87
N LEU A 358 -25.86 28.16 3.40
CA LEU A 358 -27.09 27.53 2.91
C LEU A 358 -26.88 26.48 1.80
N LYS A 359 -25.84 26.63 0.94
CA LYS A 359 -25.53 25.63 -0.09
C LYS A 359 -24.96 24.34 0.50
N GLN A 360 -24.18 24.43 1.58
CA GLN A 360 -23.65 23.26 2.27
C GLN A 360 -24.75 22.58 3.10
N THR A 361 -25.67 23.34 3.68
CA THR A 361 -26.87 22.81 4.35
C THR A 361 -27.77 22.05 3.39
N ASP A 362 -28.07 22.59 2.21
CA ASP A 362 -28.87 21.91 1.17
C ASP A 362 -28.20 20.62 0.68
N LEU A 363 -26.89 20.65 0.41
CA LEU A 363 -26.13 19.46 0.02
C LEU A 363 -26.12 18.41 1.14
N GLY A 364 -26.01 18.84 2.39
CA GLY A 364 -26.08 18.00 3.58
C GLY A 364 -27.42 17.30 3.75
N ILE A 365 -28.53 18.05 3.64
CA ILE A 365 -29.89 17.54 3.72
C ILE A 365 -30.16 16.55 2.57
N LYS A 366 -29.76 16.87 1.34
CA LYS A 366 -29.90 15.96 0.18
C LYS A 366 -29.14 14.65 0.38
N ASN A 367 -27.92 14.71 0.88
CA ASN A 367 -27.11 13.52 1.13
C ASN A 367 -27.70 12.64 2.24
N LEU A 368 -28.21 13.23 3.31
CA LEU A 368 -28.94 12.52 4.36
C LEU A 368 -30.20 11.88 3.79
N SER A 369 -31.05 12.65 3.09
CA SER A 369 -32.30 12.17 2.51
C SER A 369 -32.08 10.99 1.55
N ASN A 370 -31.05 11.05 0.70
CA ASN A 370 -30.70 9.95 -0.19
C ASN A 370 -30.28 8.69 0.58
N ARG A 371 -29.51 8.82 1.66
CA ARG A 371 -29.13 7.68 2.51
C ARG A 371 -30.32 7.07 3.24
N TYR A 372 -31.26 7.88 3.73
CA TYR A 372 -32.52 7.39 4.28
C TYR A 372 -33.33 6.61 3.26
N SER A 373 -33.45 7.12 2.03
CA SER A 373 -34.15 6.42 0.96
C SER A 373 -33.54 5.04 0.71
N ILE A 374 -32.22 4.95 0.63
CA ILE A 374 -31.49 3.68 0.45
C ILE A 374 -31.72 2.73 1.63
N LEU A 375 -31.70 3.25 2.86
CA LEU A 375 -31.88 2.45 4.08
C LEU A 375 -33.32 1.94 4.23
N ILE A 376 -34.31 2.78 3.91
CA ILE A 376 -35.73 2.42 3.84
C ILE A 376 -35.95 1.35 2.78
N ASP A 377 -35.38 1.50 1.57
CA ASP A 377 -35.47 0.49 0.52
C ASP A 377 -34.86 -0.84 0.95
N ARG A 378 -33.75 -0.81 1.68
CA ARG A 378 -33.10 -2.01 2.24
C ARG A 378 -33.98 -2.68 3.29
N ILE A 379 -34.57 -1.92 4.21
CA ILE A 379 -35.53 -2.43 5.21
C ILE A 379 -36.76 -3.03 4.53
N ILE A 380 -37.35 -2.34 3.53
CA ILE A 380 -38.50 -2.82 2.77
C ILE A 380 -38.17 -4.15 2.07
N ARG A 381 -36.98 -4.28 1.46
CA ARG A 381 -36.54 -5.55 0.86
C ARG A 381 -36.39 -6.66 1.88
N LEU A 382 -35.77 -6.39 3.03
CA LEU A 382 -35.61 -7.36 4.11
C LEU A 382 -36.95 -7.77 4.74
N LEU A 383 -37.90 -6.84 4.88
CA LEU A 383 -39.28 -7.12 5.32
C LEU A 383 -40.10 -7.89 4.28
N LYS A 384 -39.84 -7.70 2.99
CA LYS A 384 -40.44 -8.52 1.91
C LYS A 384 -39.86 -9.94 1.96
N LEU A 385 -38.55 -10.08 2.18
CA LEU A 385 -37.89 -11.37 2.35
C LEU A 385 -38.36 -12.09 3.63
N SER A 386 -38.66 -11.36 4.71
CA SER A 386 -39.16 -11.94 5.97
C SER A 386 -40.55 -12.56 5.85
N LYS A 387 -41.30 -12.23 4.81
CA LYS A 387 -42.59 -12.86 4.47
C LYS A 387 -42.44 -14.15 3.68
N THR A 388 -41.23 -14.52 3.27
CA THR A 388 -40.94 -15.78 2.58
C THR A 388 -40.48 -16.85 3.60
N LYS A 389 -40.65 -18.15 3.29
CA LYS A 389 -40.21 -19.26 4.16
C LYS A 389 -38.68 -19.35 4.36
N ILE A 390 -37.88 -18.47 3.73
CA ILE A 390 -36.41 -18.47 3.74
C ILE A 390 -35.88 -17.18 4.40
N PHE A 391 -36.39 -16.84 5.58
CA PHE A 391 -35.86 -15.71 6.35
C PHE A 391 -34.81 -16.19 7.36
N THR A 392 -33.56 -16.20 6.90
CA THR A 392 -32.44 -16.78 7.64
C THR A 392 -32.05 -15.96 8.87
N GLN A 393 -31.31 -16.57 9.79
CA GLN A 393 -30.81 -15.91 11.00
C GLN A 393 -29.84 -14.75 10.68
N THR A 394 -29.10 -14.85 9.57
CA THR A 394 -28.26 -13.76 9.03
C THR A 394 -29.13 -12.58 8.58
N SER A 395 -30.20 -12.84 7.82
CA SER A 395 -31.13 -11.79 7.36
C SER A 395 -31.90 -11.12 8.52
N LYS A 396 -32.16 -11.85 9.61
CA LYS A 396 -32.69 -11.28 10.86
C LYS A 396 -31.72 -10.30 11.52
N ARG A 397 -30.45 -10.67 11.64
CA ARG A 397 -29.40 -9.78 12.20
C ARG A 397 -29.20 -8.53 11.33
N GLU A 398 -29.23 -8.69 10.01
CA GLU A 398 -29.16 -7.56 9.07
C GLU A 398 -30.37 -6.62 9.17
N LEU A 399 -31.59 -7.16 9.33
CA LEU A 399 -32.79 -6.35 9.52
C LEU A 399 -32.74 -5.56 10.84
N VAL A 400 -32.33 -6.21 11.94
CA VAL A 400 -32.17 -5.54 13.24
C VAL A 400 -31.11 -4.44 13.16
N GLY A 401 -29.95 -4.72 12.55
CA GLY A 401 -28.92 -3.71 12.32
C GLY A 401 -29.40 -2.53 11.48
N ALA A 402 -30.15 -2.80 10.41
CA ALA A 402 -30.72 -1.74 9.57
C ALA A 402 -31.78 -0.90 10.29
N ILE A 403 -32.63 -1.51 11.12
CA ILE A 403 -33.66 -0.79 11.92
C ILE A 403 -33.00 0.06 13.01
N LEU A 404 -31.98 -0.45 13.70
CA LEU A 404 -31.22 0.32 14.70
C LEU A 404 -30.53 1.53 14.05
N GLN A 405 -29.88 1.32 12.90
CA GLN A 405 -29.26 2.39 12.14
C GLN A 405 -30.28 3.42 11.63
N PHE A 406 -31.47 2.99 11.20
CA PHE A 406 -32.57 3.89 10.82
C PHE A 406 -33.04 4.75 11.99
N THR A 407 -33.20 4.15 13.16
CA THR A 407 -33.68 4.81 14.37
C THR A 407 -32.65 5.82 14.89
N GLU A 408 -31.37 5.43 14.93
CA GLU A 408 -30.28 6.30 15.36
C GLU A 408 -30.12 7.50 14.42
N ASN A 409 -30.15 7.27 13.11
CA ASN A 409 -30.14 8.35 12.14
C ASN A 409 -31.34 9.28 12.37
N SER A 410 -32.57 8.73 12.53
CA SER A 410 -33.82 9.52 12.67
C SER A 410 -33.78 10.45 13.87
N ASN A 411 -33.25 9.98 15.00
CA ASN A 411 -33.06 10.81 16.19
C ASN A 411 -32.03 11.92 15.95
N LYS A 412 -30.94 11.63 15.24
CA LYS A 412 -29.92 12.63 14.89
C LYS A 412 -30.45 13.67 13.89
N PHE A 413 -31.23 13.26 12.89
CA PHE A 413 -31.91 14.17 11.97
C PHE A 413 -32.88 15.10 12.70
N GLY A 414 -33.67 14.55 13.65
CA GLY A 414 -34.51 15.34 14.55
C GLY A 414 -33.71 16.38 15.32
N SER A 415 -32.59 15.98 15.94
CA SER A 415 -31.72 16.90 16.68
C SER A 415 -31.10 18.01 15.81
N ILE A 416 -30.69 17.70 14.58
CA ILE A 416 -30.16 18.69 13.64
C ILE A 416 -31.27 19.68 13.25
N PHE A 417 -32.49 19.19 13.01
CA PHE A 417 -33.63 20.03 12.66
C PHE A 417 -34.05 20.94 13.82
N GLU A 418 -34.08 20.42 15.05
CA GLU A 418 -34.31 21.20 16.28
C GLU A 418 -33.23 22.27 16.48
N GLN A 419 -31.97 21.97 16.20
CA GLN A 419 -30.86 22.92 16.29
C GLN A 419 -30.93 24.01 15.21
N LEU A 420 -31.27 23.66 13.96
CA LEU A 420 -31.50 24.62 12.87
C LEU A 420 -32.72 25.51 13.16
N TYR A 421 -33.78 24.93 13.72
CA TYR A 421 -34.98 25.66 14.13
C TYR A 421 -34.69 26.63 15.27
N SER A 422 -33.97 26.20 16.31
CA SER A 422 -33.59 27.04 17.44
C SER A 422 -32.59 28.14 17.07
N THR A 423 -31.62 27.89 16.18
CA THR A 423 -30.74 28.95 15.66
C THR A 423 -31.43 29.89 14.66
N GLY A 424 -32.39 29.38 13.88
CA GLY A 424 -33.25 30.17 12.99
C GLY A 424 -34.18 31.13 13.73
N ILE A 425 -34.53 30.88 15.00
CA ILE A 425 -35.34 31.77 15.85
C ILE A 425 -34.49 32.86 16.53
N VAL A 426 -33.19 32.62 16.77
CA VAL A 426 -32.30 33.61 17.41
C VAL A 426 -31.84 34.72 16.44
N SER A 427 -31.84 34.45 15.13
CA SER A 427 -31.40 35.41 14.11
C SER A 427 -32.41 36.55 13.82
N PRO A 428 -33.74 36.33 13.77
CA PRO A 428 -34.70 37.42 13.58
C PRO A 428 -34.82 38.36 14.78
N TYR A 429 -34.68 37.85 16.02
CA TYR A 429 -34.87 38.67 17.23
C TYR A 429 -33.71 39.62 17.54
N LYS A 430 -32.47 39.30 17.15
CA LYS A 430 -31.33 40.23 17.29
C LYS A 430 -31.27 41.32 16.23
N THR A 431 -31.91 41.12 15.07
CA THR A 431 -31.94 42.10 13.98
C THR A 431 -33.06 43.13 14.17
N PHE A 432 -34.11 42.79 14.93
CA PHE A 432 -35.21 43.73 15.23
C PHE A 432 -34.86 44.71 16.37
N LEU A 433 -34.12 44.28 17.40
CA LEU A 433 -33.74 45.15 18.52
C LEU A 433 -32.58 46.11 18.22
N LYS A 434 -31.83 45.92 17.13
CA LYS A 434 -30.78 46.85 16.66
C LYS A 434 -31.29 47.95 15.71
N LYS A 435 -32.59 47.97 15.41
CA LYS A 435 -33.24 49.03 14.61
C LYS A 435 -34.19 49.92 15.43
N VAL A 436 -34.28 49.72 16.76
CA VAL A 436 -35.17 50.47 17.67
C VAL A 436 -34.42 51.06 18.88
N THR A 437 -33.10 51.19 18.79
CA THR A 437 -32.27 52.02 19.68
C THR A 437 -31.29 52.76 18.82
#